data_AF-A0A6A7Z629-F1
#
_entry.id   AF-A0A6A7Z629-F1
#
_cell.length_a   1.000
_cell.length_b   1.000
_cell.length_c   1.000
_cell.angle_alpha   90.00
_cell.angle_beta   90.00
_cell.angle_gamma   90.00
#
_symmetry.space_group_name_H-M   'P 1'
#
loop_
_entity.id
_entity.type
_entity.pdbx_description
1 polymer ?
#
loop_
_entity_poly.entity_id
_entity_poly.type
_entity_poly.pdbx_seq_one_letter_code
_entity_poly.pdbx_strand_id
1 'polypeptide(L)'
;MAQTIEQKIAEAEAKLNRLRQQSRQLENGQKIILGGLLLNAAQHQPNIRKWLLDEAAKVVTRDVDKKRLAPLLYELAKMPQEPQQ
;
A
#
# COMPACT_ATOMS: atom_id res chain seq x y z
N MET A 1 -3.02 -33.42 34.01
CA MET A 1 -4.42 -32.95 33.86
C MET A 1 -4.64 -32.65 32.39
N ALA A 2 -5.68 -33.21 31.76
CA ALA A 2 -5.97 -32.93 30.36
C ALA A 2 -6.46 -31.48 30.22
N GLN A 3 -6.08 -30.80 29.13
CA GLN A 3 -6.57 -29.45 28.84
C GLN A 3 -8.09 -29.41 28.83
N THR A 4 -8.66 -28.39 29.47
CA THR A 4 -10.11 -28.14 29.42
C THR A 4 -10.51 -27.71 28.02
N ILE A 5 -11.80 -27.85 27.67
CA ILE A 5 -12.32 -27.38 26.39
C ILE A 5 -12.09 -25.88 26.21
N GLU A 6 -12.24 -25.08 27.27
CA GLU A 6 -11.97 -23.64 27.27
C GLU A 6 -10.51 -23.32 26.92
N GLN A 7 -9.55 -24.08 27.47
CA GLN A 7 -8.13 -23.91 27.14
C GLN A 7 -7.86 -24.22 25.67
N LYS A 8 -8.47 -25.28 25.13
CA LYS A 8 -8.35 -25.62 23.70
C LYS A 8 -8.96 -24.56 22.79
N ILE A 9 -10.09 -23.97 23.18
CA ILE A 9 -10.72 -22.85 22.45
C ILE A 9 -9.77 -21.64 22.45
N ALA A 10 -9.25 -21.25 23.60
CA ALA A 10 -8.33 -20.12 23.72
C ALA A 10 -7.05 -20.30 22.86
N GLU A 11 -6.49 -21.51 22.82
CA GLU A 11 -5.33 -21.82 21.97
C GLU A 11 -5.66 -21.73 20.47
N ALA A 12 -6.82 -22.23 20.05
CA ALA A 12 -7.28 -22.17 18.67
C ALA A 12 -7.51 -20.71 18.23
N GLU A 13 -8.13 -19.89 19.08
CA GLU A 13 -8.33 -18.46 18.84
C GLU A 13 -7.01 -17.70 18.75
N ALA A 14 -6.06 -17.98 19.64
CA ALA A 14 -4.72 -17.38 19.60
C ALA A 14 -3.99 -17.75 18.29
N LYS A 15 -4.09 -19.01 17.86
CA LYS A 15 -3.51 -19.46 16.58
C LYS A 15 -4.17 -18.76 15.39
N LEU A 16 -5.50 -18.66 15.39
CA LEU A 16 -6.24 -17.96 14.34
C LEU A 16 -5.82 -16.48 14.26
N ASN A 17 -5.67 -15.81 15.40
CA ASN A 17 -5.25 -14.41 15.46
C ASN A 17 -3.83 -14.20 14.89
N ARG A 18 -2.90 -15.11 15.20
CA ARG A 18 -1.55 -15.10 14.62
C ARG A 18 -1.56 -15.28 13.11
N LEU A 19 -2.32 -16.26 12.60
CA LEU A 19 -2.44 -16.50 11.17
C LEU A 19 -3.05 -15.30 10.43
N ARG A 20 -4.10 -14.69 11.02
CA ARG A 20 -4.69 -13.45 10.48
C ARG A 20 -3.68 -12.30 10.45
N GLN A 21 -2.85 -12.16 11.49
CA GLN A 21 -1.80 -11.14 11.51
C GLN A 21 -0.75 -11.38 10.44
N GLN A 22 -0.27 -12.62 10.28
CA GLN A 22 0.68 -12.99 9.22
C GLN A 22 0.11 -12.72 7.82
N SER A 23 -1.16 -13.05 7.60
CA SER A 23 -1.86 -12.77 6.35
C SER A 23 -1.91 -11.27 6.04
N ARG A 24 -2.27 -10.43 7.03
CA ARG A 24 -2.25 -8.97 6.86
C ARG A 24 -0.85 -8.42 6.61
N GLN A 25 0.17 -8.96 7.28
CA GLN A 25 1.56 -8.56 7.07
C GLN A 25 2.01 -8.88 5.64
N LEU A 26 1.69 -10.08 5.14
CA LEU A 26 1.98 -10.48 3.77
C LEU A 26 1.28 -9.56 2.76
N GLU A 27 -0.03 -9.34 2.92
CA GLU A 27 -0.81 -8.47 2.04
C GLU A 27 -0.27 -7.04 2.02
N ASN A 28 0.05 -6.48 3.19
CA ASN A 28 0.64 -5.15 3.29
C ASN A 28 2.02 -5.10 2.63
N GLY A 29 2.85 -6.12 2.83
CA GLY A 29 4.16 -6.22 2.18
C GLY A 29 4.05 -6.22 0.65
N GLN A 30 3.12 -7.01 0.10
CA GLN A 30 2.86 -7.04 -1.35
C GLN A 30 2.43 -5.67 -1.89
N LYS A 31 1.54 -4.97 -1.19
CA LYS A 31 1.10 -3.61 -1.56
C LYS A 31 2.24 -2.60 -1.51
N ILE A 32 3.10 -2.67 -0.50
CA ILE A 32 4.27 -1.79 -0.36
C ILE A 32 5.25 -2.02 -1.50
N ILE A 33 5.57 -3.28 -1.83
CA ILE A 33 6.49 -3.63 -2.91
C ILE A 33 5.96 -3.13 -4.26
N LEU A 34 4.70 -3.42 -4.58
CA LEU A 34 4.09 -2.97 -5.84
C LEU A 34 3.96 -1.44 -5.91
N GLY A 35 3.59 -0.79 -4.80
CA GLY A 35 3.54 0.67 -4.72
C GLY A 35 4.91 1.31 -4.93
N GLY A 36 5.96 0.77 -4.30
CA GLY A 36 7.34 1.23 -4.50
C GLY A 36 7.81 1.08 -5.94
N LEU A 37 7.50 -0.05 -6.58
CA LEU A 37 7.79 -0.28 -7.99
C LEU A 37 7.06 0.74 -8.89
N LEU A 38 5.78 0.98 -8.65
CA LEU A 38 5.00 1.96 -9.41
C LEU A 38 5.55 3.39 -9.24
N LEU A 39 5.92 3.77 -8.02
CA LEU A 39 6.52 5.08 -7.75
C LEU A 39 7.86 5.24 -8.47
N ASN A 40 8.72 4.21 -8.46
CA ASN A 40 9.95 4.22 -9.24
C ASN A 40 9.67 4.36 -10.75
N ALA A 41 8.71 3.59 -11.28
CA ALA A 41 8.31 3.69 -12.68
C ALA A 41 7.79 5.08 -13.05
N ALA A 42 7.00 5.72 -12.18
CA ALA A 42 6.51 7.08 -12.37
C ALA A 42 7.65 8.12 -12.41
N GLN A 43 8.73 7.92 -11.65
CA GLN A 43 9.89 8.83 -11.71
C GLN A 43 10.58 8.78 -13.08
N HIS A 44 10.69 7.60 -13.69
CA HIS A 44 11.44 7.41 -14.93
C HIS A 44 10.59 7.48 -16.21
N GLN A 45 9.27 7.23 -16.13
CA GLN A 45 8.39 7.13 -17.30
C GLN A 45 7.27 8.18 -17.24
N PRO A 46 7.30 9.22 -18.10
CA PRO A 46 6.33 10.32 -18.05
C PRO A 46 4.87 9.88 -18.23
N ASN A 47 4.62 8.85 -19.06
CA ASN A 47 3.28 8.32 -19.29
C ASN A 47 2.68 7.71 -18.02
N ILE A 48 3.47 6.90 -17.29
CA ILE A 48 3.04 6.30 -16.01
C ILE A 48 2.81 7.38 -14.97
N ARG A 49 3.69 8.39 -14.91
CA ARG A 49 3.55 9.53 -14.00
C ARG A 49 2.25 10.29 -14.22
N LYS A 50 1.95 10.61 -15.47
CA LYS A 50 0.72 11.31 -15.85
C LYS A 50 -0.51 10.51 -15.44
N TRP A 51 -0.54 9.21 -15.80
CA TRP A 51 -1.62 8.32 -15.41
C TRP A 51 -1.80 8.26 -13.89
N LEU A 52 -0.72 8.13 -13.14
CA LEU A 52 -0.76 8.06 -11.67
C LEU A 52 -1.33 9.34 -11.05
N LEU A 53 -0.93 10.51 -11.53
CA LEU A 53 -1.44 11.80 -11.05
C LEU A 53 -2.94 11.95 -11.34
N ASP A 54 -3.37 11.61 -12.56
CA ASP A 54 -4.78 11.66 -12.96
C ASP A 54 -5.63 10.67 -12.15
N GLU A 55 -5.12 9.46 -11.91
CA GLU A 55 -5.82 8.44 -11.15
C GLU A 55 -5.90 8.79 -9.65
N ALA A 56 -4.81 9.33 -9.08
CA ALA A 56 -4.81 9.80 -7.70
C ALA A 56 -5.83 10.92 -7.46
N ALA A 57 -5.99 11.84 -8.43
CA ALA A 57 -6.98 12.91 -8.36
C ALA A 57 -8.44 12.38 -8.36
N LYS A 58 -8.70 11.27 -9.06
CA LYS A 58 -10.02 10.65 -9.13
C LYS A 58 -10.34 9.81 -7.89
N VAL A 59 -9.40 8.97 -7.45
CA VAL A 59 -9.66 7.93 -6.45
C VAL A 59 -9.45 8.43 -5.03
N VAL A 60 -8.52 9.36 -4.80
CA VAL A 60 -8.22 9.86 -3.45
C VAL A 60 -9.15 11.01 -3.08
N THR A 61 -10.34 10.65 -2.58
CA THR A 61 -11.40 11.62 -2.30
C THR A 61 -11.40 12.16 -0.86
N ARG A 62 -10.87 11.38 0.11
CA ARG A 62 -10.83 11.74 1.53
C ARG A 62 -9.76 12.79 1.82
N ASP A 63 -10.12 13.86 2.54
CA ASP A 63 -9.21 14.98 2.80
C ASP A 63 -7.95 14.60 3.58
N VAL A 64 -8.06 13.64 4.51
CA VAL A 64 -6.90 13.12 5.26
C VAL A 64 -5.90 12.45 4.31
N ASP A 65 -6.40 11.67 3.35
CA ASP A 65 -5.57 10.93 2.40
C ASP A 65 -4.97 11.89 1.36
N LYS A 66 -5.74 12.88 0.89
CA LYS A 66 -5.24 13.97 0.03
C LYS A 66 -4.09 14.73 0.68
N LYS A 67 -4.26 15.16 1.94
CA LYS A 67 -3.21 15.87 2.70
C LYS A 67 -1.96 15.02 2.88
N ARG A 68 -2.13 13.73 3.16
CA ARG A 68 -1.01 12.80 3.33
C ARG A 68 -0.20 12.59 2.05
N LEU A 69 -0.87 12.51 0.90
CA LEU A 69 -0.22 12.25 -0.40
C LEU A 69 0.25 13.52 -1.11
N ALA A 70 -0.24 14.70 -0.74
CA ALA A 70 0.07 15.96 -1.41
C ALA A 70 1.58 16.22 -1.63
N PRO A 71 2.48 15.98 -0.66
CA PRO A 71 3.92 16.19 -0.87
C PRO A 71 4.48 15.31 -2.00
N LEU A 72 4.10 14.03 -2.01
CA LEU A 72 4.57 13.04 -3.00
C LEU A 72 4.04 13.36 -4.40
N LEU A 73 2.75 13.67 -4.52
CA LEU A 73 2.14 13.99 -5.82
C LEU A 73 2.71 15.29 -6.39
N TYR A 74 3.03 16.26 -5.53
CA TYR A 74 3.66 17.50 -5.94
C TYR A 74 5.09 17.30 -6.48
N GLU A 75 5.90 16.46 -5.83
CA GLU A 75 7.22 16.09 -6.33
C GLU A 75 7.15 15.45 -7.71
N LEU A 76 6.25 14.47 -7.90
CA LEU A 76 6.03 13.83 -9.19
C LEU A 76 5.57 14.83 -10.26
N ALA A 77 4.62 15.72 -9.94
CA ALA A 77 4.11 16.71 -10.89
C ALA A 77 5.19 17.69 -11.38
N LYS A 78 6.23 17.94 -10.58
CA LYS A 78 7.34 18.84 -10.91
C LYS A 78 8.43 18.20 -11.77
N MET A 79 8.46 16.87 -11.88
CA MET A 79 9.51 16.20 -12.64
C MET A 79 9.41 16.52 -14.13
N PRO A 80 10.54 16.87 -14.78
CA PRO A 80 10.55 17.24 -16.17
C PRO A 80 10.00 16.10 -17.03
N GLN A 81 9.24 16.47 -18.06
CA GLN A 81 8.76 15.58 -19.10
C GLN A 81 9.91 15.36 -20.07
N GLU A 82 11.02 14.75 -19.65
CA GLU A 82 12.11 14.49 -20.58
C GLU A 82 11.63 13.45 -21.61
N PRO A 83 11.69 13.77 -22.91
CA PRO A 83 11.57 12.75 -23.94
C PRO A 83 12.84 11.91 -23.86
N GLN A 84 12.69 10.62 -23.53
CA GLN A 84 13.77 9.65 -23.72
C GLN A 84 14.09 9.62 -25.22
N GLN A 85 15.25 10.16 -25.58
CA GLN A 85 15.88 9.99 -26.89
C GLN A 85 16.40 8.56 -27.04
#